data_AF-A0A4S8IV44-F1
#
_entry.id   AF-A0A4S8IV44-F1
#
_cell.length_a   1.000
_cell.length_b   1.000
_cell.length_c   1.000
_cell.angle_alpha   90.00
_cell.angle_beta   90.00
_cell.angle_gamma   90.00
#
_symmetry.space_group_name_H-M   'P 1'
#
loop_
_entity.id
_entity.type
_entity.pdbx_description
1 polymer ?
#
loop_
_entity_poly.entity_id
_entity_poly.type
_entity_poly.pdbx_seq_one_letter_code
_entity_poly.pdbx_strand_id
1 'polypeptide(L)'
;MVNVEKNLAPKFQFLRDLGLSESDIVVAILKNHGILLFNVQRSIVPKLEMWESLLGSRELVLKHLKKRGRFFFSSVEKTLHPNLKFLRDECGIPEERVSVVLRSRPQLISHKPESLRALVARADELGMPRQSRMFVRTLDALQRVSKERFEAKVEFMRRFGWS
;
A
#
# COMPACT_ATOMS: atom_id res chain seq x y z
N MET A 1 17.37 25.39 -12.66
CA MET A 1 16.00 25.89 -12.42
C MET A 1 15.00 24.87 -12.97
N VAL A 2 14.00 24.47 -12.17
CA VAL A 2 12.90 23.61 -12.64
C VAL A 2 12.00 24.47 -13.54
N ASN A 3 11.97 24.19 -14.84
CA ASN A 3 11.06 24.88 -15.76
C ASN A 3 9.64 24.36 -15.52
N VAL A 4 8.75 25.25 -15.06
CA VAL A 4 7.36 24.96 -14.70
C VAL A 4 6.57 24.46 -15.91
N GLU A 5 6.65 25.13 -17.06
CA GLU A 5 5.89 24.73 -18.24
C GLU A 5 6.36 23.40 -18.82
N LYS A 6 7.67 23.14 -18.82
CA LYS A 6 8.23 21.90 -19.37
C LYS A 6 8.07 20.69 -18.44
N ASN A 7 7.95 20.89 -17.12
CA ASN A 7 7.92 19.79 -16.15
C ASN A 7 6.59 19.62 -15.42
N LEU A 8 5.86 20.70 -15.12
CA LEU A 8 4.61 20.65 -14.37
C LEU A 8 3.41 20.50 -15.30
N ALA A 9 3.31 21.29 -16.37
CA ALA A 9 2.14 21.22 -17.27
C ALA A 9 1.86 19.80 -17.82
N PRO A 10 2.86 19.01 -18.26
CA PRO A 10 2.62 17.64 -18.71
C PRO A 10 2.08 16.71 -17.60
N LYS A 11 2.40 16.97 -16.33
CA LYS A 11 1.90 16.17 -15.21
C LYS A 11 0.45 16.50 -14.89
N PHE A 12 0.08 17.78 -14.95
CA PHE A 12 -1.32 18.19 -14.78
C PHE A 12 -2.17 17.65 -15.93
N GLN A 13 -1.70 17.78 -17.18
CA GLN A 13 -2.39 17.22 -18.34
C GLN A 13 -2.58 15.70 -18.19
N PHE A 14 -1.52 14.98 -17.83
CA PHE A 14 -1.62 13.54 -17.58
C PHE A 14 -2.69 13.18 -16.54
N LEU A 15 -2.79 13.92 -15.44
CA LEU A 15 -3.83 13.66 -14.43
C LEU A 15 -5.24 13.98 -14.94
N ARG A 16 -5.40 15.00 -15.79
CA ARG A 16 -6.68 15.28 -16.48
C ARG A 16 -7.06 14.15 -17.42
N ASP A 17 -6.09 13.61 -18.16
CA ASP A 17 -6.30 12.49 -19.07
C ASP A 17 -6.69 11.20 -18.33
N LEU A 18 -6.33 11.07 -17.05
CA LEU A 18 -6.82 10.02 -16.15
C LEU A 18 -8.25 10.25 -15.64
N GLY A 19 -8.90 11.37 -15.99
CA GLY A 19 -10.26 11.72 -15.60
C GLY A 19 -10.38 12.43 -14.26
N LEU A 20 -9.29 12.99 -13.71
CA LEU A 20 -9.35 13.78 -12.48
C LEU A 20 -9.82 15.22 -12.77
N SER A 21 -10.73 15.74 -11.95
CA SER A 21 -11.09 17.16 -11.93
C SER A 21 -9.95 18.03 -11.37
N GLU A 22 -9.96 19.35 -11.63
CA GLU A 22 -8.94 20.25 -11.09
C GLU A 22 -8.81 20.18 -9.57
N SER A 23 -9.94 20.11 -8.85
CA SER A 23 -9.93 19.95 -7.39
C SER A 23 -9.32 18.62 -6.96
N ASP A 24 -9.63 17.54 -7.69
CA ASP A 24 -9.08 16.22 -7.41
C ASP A 24 -7.57 16.16 -7.65
N ILE A 25 -7.09 16.85 -8.69
CA ILE A 25 -5.66 16.97 -9.01
C ILE A 25 -4.91 17.66 -7.87
N VAL A 26 -5.43 18.79 -7.37
CA VAL A 26 -4.83 19.50 -6.23
C VAL A 26 -4.76 18.59 -5.00
N VAL A 27 -5.85 17.89 -4.67
CA VAL A 27 -5.88 16.95 -3.55
C VAL A 27 -4.87 15.81 -3.73
N ALA A 28 -4.82 15.22 -4.93
CA ALA A 28 -3.88 14.15 -5.26
C ALA A 28 -2.42 14.58 -5.07
N ILE A 29 -2.06 15.77 -5.57
CA ILE A 29 -0.71 16.34 -5.44
C ILE A 29 -0.37 16.61 -3.98
N LEU A 30 -1.27 17.22 -3.21
CA LEU A 30 -1.04 17.51 -1.79
C LEU A 30 -0.80 16.24 -0.97
N LYS A 31 -1.54 15.16 -1.27
CA LYS A 31 -1.34 13.86 -0.59
C LYS A 31 -0.11 13.11 -1.12
N ASN A 32 0.25 13.31 -2.39
CA ASN A 32 1.29 12.57 -3.09
C ASN A 32 2.21 13.50 -3.88
N HIS A 33 2.97 14.35 -3.16
CA HIS A 33 3.88 15.33 -3.76
C HIS A 33 4.92 14.71 -4.72
N GLY A 34 5.19 13.41 -4.59
CA GLY A 34 6.03 12.64 -5.52
C GLY A 34 5.54 12.68 -6.97
N ILE A 35 4.26 12.95 -7.22
CA ILE A 35 3.73 13.19 -8.58
C ILE A 35 4.50 14.32 -9.28
N LEU A 36 4.84 15.38 -8.55
CA LEU A 36 5.60 16.52 -9.09
C LEU A 36 7.08 16.19 -9.27
N LEU A 37 7.61 15.23 -8.52
CA LEU A 37 9.03 14.88 -8.52
C LEU A 37 9.37 13.80 -9.56
N PHE A 38 8.47 12.85 -9.81
CA PHE A 38 8.77 11.66 -10.61
C PHE A 38 8.39 11.82 -12.08
N ASN A 39 9.16 11.20 -12.98
CA ASN A 39 8.81 11.16 -14.40
C ASN A 39 7.50 10.38 -14.60
N VAL A 40 6.57 10.93 -15.39
CA VAL A 40 5.25 10.32 -15.62
C VAL A 40 5.41 8.92 -16.21
N GLN A 41 6.07 8.81 -17.35
CA GLN A 41 6.18 7.56 -18.11
C GLN A 41 7.09 6.53 -17.42
N ARG A 42 8.22 6.95 -16.87
CA ARG A 42 9.20 6.04 -16.26
C ARG A 42 8.86 5.64 -14.82
N SER A 43 7.95 6.34 -14.14
CA SER A 43 7.77 6.14 -12.70
C SER A 43 6.32 6.16 -12.22
N ILE A 44 5.43 6.94 -12.82
CA ILE A 44 4.04 7.02 -12.38
C ILE A 44 3.20 5.97 -13.10
N VAL A 45 3.31 5.89 -14.43
CA VAL A 45 2.57 4.93 -15.27
C VAL A 45 2.79 3.47 -14.83
N PRO A 46 4.03 2.97 -14.62
CA PRO A 46 4.22 1.58 -14.22
C PRO A 46 3.59 1.26 -12.85
N LYS A 47 3.54 2.24 -11.94
CA LYS A 47 2.88 2.06 -10.64
C LYS A 47 1.36 2.06 -10.78
N LEU A 48 0.82 2.92 -11.65
CA LEU A 48 -0.62 2.94 -11.94
C LEU A 48 -1.05 1.59 -12.52
N GLU A 49 -0.37 1.10 -13.55
CA GLU A 49 -0.67 -0.18 -14.20
C GLU A 49 -0.59 -1.35 -13.20
N MET A 50 0.46 -1.38 -12.36
CA MET A 50 0.57 -2.39 -11.32
C MET A 50 -0.62 -2.36 -10.35
N TRP A 51 -0.97 -1.18 -9.83
CA TRP A 51 -2.08 -1.05 -8.90
C TRP A 51 -3.43 -1.31 -9.58
N GLU A 52 -3.59 -0.94 -10.84
CA GLU A 52 -4.81 -1.22 -11.62
C GLU A 52 -5.01 -2.71 -11.81
N SER A 53 -3.94 -3.44 -12.18
CA SER A 53 -3.95 -4.89 -12.27
C SER A 53 -4.32 -5.53 -10.92
N LEU A 54 -3.64 -5.11 -9.84
CA LEU A 54 -3.82 -5.71 -8.52
C LEU A 54 -5.17 -5.40 -7.87
N LEU A 55 -5.71 -4.20 -8.09
CA LEU A 55 -7.00 -3.78 -7.52
C LEU A 55 -8.18 -4.12 -8.44
N GLY A 56 -7.92 -4.34 -9.73
CA GLY A 56 -8.93 -4.58 -10.77
C GLY A 56 -9.78 -3.36 -11.11
N SER A 57 -9.33 -2.14 -10.78
CA SER A 57 -10.12 -0.92 -10.99
C SER A 57 -9.28 0.35 -10.97
N ARG A 58 -9.22 1.06 -12.10
CA ARG A 58 -8.65 2.41 -12.20
C ARG A 58 -9.32 3.39 -11.25
N GLU A 59 -10.64 3.31 -11.11
CA GLU A 59 -11.38 4.16 -10.17
C GLU A 59 -10.90 3.97 -8.72
N LEU A 60 -10.67 2.73 -8.29
CA LEU A 60 -10.12 2.45 -6.96
C LEU A 60 -8.70 3.02 -6.80
N VAL A 61 -7.87 2.92 -7.83
CA VAL A 61 -6.51 3.49 -7.83
C VAL A 61 -6.57 5.01 -7.67
N LEU A 62 -7.40 5.70 -8.47
CA LEU A 62 -7.58 7.15 -8.38
C LEU A 62 -8.18 7.56 -7.03
N LYS A 63 -9.10 6.77 -6.48
CA LYS A 63 -9.64 6.98 -5.13
C LYS A 63 -8.53 6.91 -4.07
N HIS A 64 -7.61 5.96 -4.17
CA HIS A 64 -6.48 5.86 -3.24
C HIS A 64 -5.48 6.99 -3.43
N LEU A 65 -5.21 7.39 -4.67
CA LEU A 65 -4.38 8.55 -4.98
C LEU A 65 -4.86 9.82 -4.27
N LYS A 66 -6.19 10.00 -4.17
CA LYS A 66 -6.81 11.14 -3.48
C LYS A 66 -6.88 11.00 -1.96
N LYS A 67 -7.03 9.78 -1.44
CA LYS A 67 -7.27 9.54 0.00
C LYS A 67 -6.02 9.18 0.80
N ARG A 68 -5.01 8.61 0.16
CA ARG A 68 -3.86 8.00 0.83
C ARG A 68 -2.59 8.72 0.42
N GLY A 69 -1.85 9.19 1.41
CA GLY A 69 -0.49 9.68 1.18
C GLY A 69 0.47 8.54 0.90
N ARG A 70 1.51 8.84 0.12
CA ARG A 70 2.61 7.95 -0.23
C ARG A 70 2.28 6.74 -1.10
N PHE A 71 1.12 6.72 -1.76
CA PHE A 71 0.67 5.59 -2.57
C PHE A 71 1.64 5.24 -3.73
N PHE A 72 2.33 6.25 -4.28
CA PHE A 72 3.29 6.10 -5.39
C PHE A 72 4.76 6.23 -5.01
N PHE A 73 5.10 6.14 -3.72
CA PHE A 73 6.48 6.32 -3.27
C PHE A 73 7.27 5.01 -3.26
N SER A 74 6.59 3.87 -3.21
CA SER A 74 7.23 2.56 -3.21
C SER A 74 7.66 2.15 -4.62
N SER A 75 8.84 1.55 -4.73
CA SER A 75 9.34 1.02 -6.00
C SER A 75 8.57 -0.25 -6.36
N VAL A 76 8.13 -0.35 -7.62
CA VAL A 76 7.49 -1.57 -8.16
C VAL A 76 8.47 -2.74 -8.02
N GLU A 77 9.67 -2.58 -8.59
CA GLU A 77 10.68 -3.64 -8.69
C GLU A 77 11.32 -4.00 -7.35
N LYS A 78 11.60 -2.99 -6.51
CA LYS A 78 12.36 -3.20 -5.26
C LYS A 78 11.49 -3.40 -4.02
N THR A 79 10.19 -3.16 -4.11
CA THR A 79 9.30 -3.20 -2.93
C THR A 79 8.01 -3.93 -3.20
N LEU A 80 7.19 -3.45 -4.14
CA LEU A 80 5.85 -3.97 -4.32
C LEU A 80 5.86 -5.42 -4.86
N HIS A 81 6.64 -5.68 -5.92
CA HIS A 81 6.80 -7.03 -6.48
C HIS A 81 7.45 -8.01 -5.49
N PRO A 82 8.57 -7.68 -4.83
CA PRO A 82 9.14 -8.55 -3.80
C PRO A 82 8.17 -8.89 -2.67
N ASN A 83 7.36 -7.93 -2.22
CA ASN A 83 6.38 -8.16 -1.16
C ASN A 83 5.24 -9.08 -1.60
N LEU A 84 4.72 -8.90 -2.82
CA LEU A 84 3.71 -9.80 -3.39
C LEU A 84 4.28 -11.21 -3.57
N LYS A 85 5.50 -11.30 -4.12
CA LYS A 85 6.21 -12.57 -4.30
C LYS A 85 6.40 -13.31 -2.98
N PHE A 86 6.84 -12.61 -1.93
CA PHE A 86 7.01 -13.15 -0.59
C PHE A 86 5.69 -13.72 -0.03
N LEU A 87 4.59 -12.97 -0.11
CA LEU A 87 3.28 -13.42 0.38
C LEU A 87 2.78 -14.65 -0.38
N ARG A 88 3.00 -14.70 -1.71
CA ARG A 88 2.56 -15.81 -2.55
C ARG A 88 3.44 -17.05 -2.38
N ASP A 89 4.73 -16.91 -2.62
CA ASP A 89 5.66 -18.03 -2.78
C ASP A 89 6.12 -18.59 -1.42
N GLU A 90 6.40 -17.71 -0.45
CA GLU A 90 6.94 -18.11 0.86
C GLU A 90 5.84 -18.24 1.93
N CYS A 91 4.75 -17.45 1.83
CA CYS A 91 3.64 -17.54 2.80
C CYS A 91 2.46 -18.38 2.30
N GLY A 92 2.44 -18.78 1.02
CA GLY A 92 1.35 -19.57 0.44
C GLY A 92 0.02 -18.82 0.40
N ILE A 93 0.04 -17.48 0.29
CA ILE A 93 -1.14 -16.63 0.28
C ILE A 93 -1.45 -16.26 -1.18
N PRO A 94 -2.58 -16.74 -1.75
CA PRO A 94 -3.00 -16.37 -3.09
C PRO A 94 -3.17 -14.86 -3.25
N GLU A 95 -2.82 -14.35 -4.43
CA GLU A 95 -2.87 -12.92 -4.72
C GLU A 95 -4.29 -12.35 -4.58
N GLU A 96 -5.32 -13.14 -4.87
CA GLU A 96 -6.73 -12.76 -4.72
C GLU A 96 -7.06 -12.43 -3.26
N ARG A 97 -6.54 -13.21 -2.31
CA ARG A 97 -6.71 -12.96 -0.86
C ARG A 97 -5.99 -11.68 -0.43
N VAL A 98 -4.84 -11.40 -1.02
CA VAL A 98 -4.09 -10.17 -0.77
C VAL A 98 -4.85 -8.96 -1.35
N SER A 99 -5.28 -9.05 -2.62
CA SER A 99 -6.02 -8.01 -3.34
C SER A 99 -7.25 -7.52 -2.58
N VAL A 100 -8.04 -8.43 -1.99
CA VAL A 100 -9.21 -8.07 -1.17
C VAL A 100 -8.86 -7.09 -0.06
N VAL A 101 -7.72 -7.27 0.62
CA VAL A 101 -7.27 -6.33 1.66
C VAL A 101 -6.71 -5.06 1.03
N LEU A 102 -5.90 -5.18 -0.03
CA LEU A 102 -5.25 -4.04 -0.70
C LEU A 102 -6.24 -3.05 -1.32
N ARG A 103 -7.42 -3.50 -1.75
CA ARG A 103 -8.52 -2.62 -2.21
C ARG A 103 -8.91 -1.57 -1.17
N SER A 104 -8.69 -1.84 0.11
CA SER A 104 -8.93 -0.88 1.20
C SER A 104 -7.63 -0.35 1.85
N ARG A 105 -6.57 -1.15 1.81
CA ARG A 105 -5.31 -0.97 2.56
C ARG A 105 -4.08 -1.27 1.69
N PRO A 106 -3.82 -0.46 0.66
CA PRO A 106 -2.67 -0.68 -0.24
C PRO A 106 -1.32 -0.54 0.48
N GLN A 107 -1.28 0.16 1.62
CA GLN A 107 -0.07 0.35 2.40
C GLN A 107 0.55 -0.97 2.87
N LEU A 108 -0.21 -2.06 2.95
CA LEU A 108 0.32 -3.34 3.44
C LEU A 108 1.57 -3.80 2.69
N ILE A 109 1.60 -3.67 1.37
CA ILE A 109 2.74 -4.08 0.54
C ILE A 109 3.66 -2.91 0.15
N SER A 110 3.35 -1.69 0.58
CA SER A 110 4.12 -0.49 0.20
C SER A 110 5.35 -0.24 1.09
N HIS A 111 5.43 -0.90 2.25
CA HIS A 111 6.57 -0.76 3.15
C HIS A 111 7.75 -1.63 2.71
N LYS A 112 8.92 -1.37 3.30
CA LYS A 112 10.14 -2.15 3.03
C LYS A 112 9.89 -3.65 3.22
N PRO A 113 10.51 -4.53 2.41
CA PRO A 113 10.30 -5.97 2.52
C PRO A 113 10.56 -6.55 3.92
N GLU A 114 11.54 -6.02 4.63
CA GLU A 114 11.87 -6.44 6.00
C GLU A 114 10.71 -6.15 6.96
N SER A 115 9.99 -5.04 6.75
CA SER A 115 8.82 -4.70 7.56
C SER A 115 7.66 -5.67 7.36
N LEU A 116 7.41 -6.11 6.12
CA LEU A 116 6.36 -7.08 5.84
C LEU A 116 6.69 -8.46 6.42
N ARG A 117 7.96 -8.88 6.29
CA ARG A 117 8.44 -10.13 6.91
C ARG A 117 8.29 -10.11 8.42
N ALA A 118 8.64 -8.99 9.07
CA ALA A 118 8.46 -8.84 10.51
C ALA A 118 6.98 -8.92 10.94
N LEU A 119 6.04 -8.39 10.12
CA LEU A 119 4.61 -8.54 10.38
C LEU A 119 4.13 -9.98 10.26
N VAL A 120 4.63 -10.72 9.27
CA VAL A 120 4.32 -12.15 9.12
C VAL A 120 4.85 -12.95 10.31
N ALA A 121 6.12 -12.75 10.69
CA ALA A 121 6.71 -13.40 11.86
C ALA A 121 5.90 -13.14 13.13
N ARG A 122 5.48 -11.88 13.35
CA ARG A 122 4.62 -11.52 14.49
C ARG A 122 3.24 -12.18 14.42
N ALA A 123 2.66 -12.37 13.23
CA ALA A 123 1.40 -13.11 13.11
C ALA A 123 1.57 -14.61 13.40
N ASP A 124 2.71 -15.19 13.00
CA ASP A 124 3.04 -16.58 13.30
C ASP A 124 3.30 -16.79 14.80
N GLU A 125 3.99 -15.86 15.47
CA GLU A 125 4.18 -15.84 16.94
C GLU A 125 2.84 -15.84 17.70
N LEU A 126 1.80 -15.25 17.11
CA LEU A 126 0.43 -15.24 17.64
C LEU A 126 -0.37 -16.50 17.28
N GLY A 127 0.27 -17.50 16.66
CA GLY A 127 -0.37 -18.74 16.24
C GLY A 127 -1.38 -18.59 15.11
N MET A 128 -1.35 -17.48 14.35
CA MET A 128 -2.32 -17.25 13.28
C MET A 128 -2.04 -18.16 12.08
N PRO A 129 -2.98 -19.04 11.67
CA PRO A 129 -2.76 -19.90 10.51
C PRO A 129 -2.68 -19.08 9.21
N ARG A 130 -1.60 -19.23 8.44
CA ARG A 130 -1.38 -18.50 7.17
C ARG A 130 -2.50 -18.70 6.14
N GLN A 131 -3.14 -19.87 6.17
CA GLN A 131 -4.24 -20.24 5.28
C GLN A 131 -5.59 -19.64 5.72
N SER A 132 -5.67 -19.09 6.94
CA SER A 132 -6.88 -18.44 7.44
C SER A 132 -7.26 -17.23 6.59
N ARG A 133 -8.57 -17.07 6.33
CA ARG A 133 -9.11 -15.85 5.68
C ARG A 133 -8.82 -14.57 6.47
N MET A 134 -8.46 -14.69 7.75
CA MET A 134 -8.11 -13.57 8.61
C MET A 134 -6.65 -13.17 8.55
N PHE A 135 -5.75 -14.03 8.04
CA PHE A 135 -4.30 -13.78 8.13
C PHE A 135 -3.88 -12.41 7.59
N VAL A 136 -4.25 -12.07 6.35
CA VAL A 136 -3.89 -10.79 5.72
C VAL A 136 -4.52 -9.60 6.45
N ARG A 137 -5.73 -9.76 7.02
CA ARG A 137 -6.36 -8.72 7.85
C ARG A 137 -5.62 -8.52 9.17
N THR A 138 -5.12 -9.61 9.76
CA THR A 138 -4.26 -9.56 10.93
C THR A 138 -2.98 -8.79 10.60
N LEU A 139 -2.35 -9.02 9.44
CA LEU A 139 -1.17 -8.25 9.03
C LEU A 139 -1.47 -6.74 8.94
N ASP A 140 -2.59 -6.33 8.31
CA ASP A 140 -3.02 -4.91 8.27
C ASP A 140 -3.25 -4.34 9.67
N ALA A 141 -3.85 -5.12 10.58
CA ALA A 141 -4.06 -4.69 11.97
C ALA A 141 -2.72 -4.52 12.71
N LEU A 142 -1.82 -5.49 12.60
CA LEU A 142 -0.50 -5.46 13.24
C LEU A 142 0.38 -4.33 12.67
N GLN A 143 0.25 -4.00 11.39
CA GLN A 143 0.98 -2.88 10.76
C GLN A 143 0.64 -1.53 11.39
N ARG A 144 -0.59 -1.38 11.93
CA ARG A 144 -1.10 -0.11 12.47
C ARG A 144 -0.78 0.07 13.96
N VAL A 145 -0.25 -0.96 14.61
CA VAL A 145 0.02 -0.95 16.05
C VAL A 145 1.45 -1.40 16.28
N SER A 146 2.24 -0.57 16.97
CA SER A 146 3.60 -0.93 17.34
C SER A 146 3.60 -2.21 18.19
N LYS A 147 4.75 -2.91 18.21
CA LYS A 147 4.90 -4.14 18.97
C LYS A 147 4.58 -3.90 20.45
N GLU A 148 5.13 -2.83 21.01
CA GLU A 148 4.98 -2.42 22.41
C GLU A 148 3.52 -2.12 22.75
N ARG A 149 2.81 -1.34 21.91
CA ARG A 149 1.39 -1.02 22.14
C ARG A 149 0.50 -2.25 22.11
N PHE A 150 0.85 -3.22 21.27
CA PHE A 150 0.09 -4.44 21.18
C PHE A 150 0.37 -5.36 22.37
N GLU A 151 1.63 -5.53 22.76
CA GLU A 151 2.02 -6.32 23.93
C GLU A 151 1.37 -5.78 25.20
N ALA A 152 1.41 -4.46 25.42
CA ALA A 152 0.73 -3.81 26.54
C ALA A 152 -0.79 -4.11 26.55
N LYS A 153 -1.42 -4.17 25.37
CA LYS A 153 -2.84 -4.51 25.26
C LYS A 153 -3.11 -5.99 25.53
N VAL A 154 -2.22 -6.88 25.11
CA VAL A 154 -2.29 -8.32 25.41
C VAL A 154 -2.12 -8.56 26.91
N GLU A 155 -1.14 -7.93 27.56
CA GLU A 155 -0.94 -8.01 29.00
C GLU A 155 -2.16 -7.48 29.76
N PHE A 156 -2.74 -6.37 29.31
CA PHE A 156 -3.97 -5.84 29.86
C PHE A 156 -5.13 -6.86 29.75
N MET A 157 -5.32 -7.50 28.60
CA MET A 157 -6.36 -8.53 28.42
C MET A 157 -6.12 -9.76 29.31
N ARG A 158 -4.86 -10.19 29.48
CA ARG A 158 -4.50 -11.29 30.38
C ARG A 158 -4.88 -11.01 31.83
N ARG A 159 -4.82 -9.75 32.29
CA ARG A 159 -5.30 -9.35 33.63
C ARG A 159 -6.81 -9.59 33.83
N PHE A 160 -7.58 -9.73 32.75
CA PHE A 160 -9.00 -10.08 32.77
C PHE A 160 -9.27 -11.56 32.45
N GLY A 161 -8.24 -12.43 32.53
CA GLY A 161 -8.40 -13.88 32.36
C GLY A 161 -8.43 -14.37 30.91
N TRP A 162 -8.04 -13.54 29.95
CA TRP A 162 -7.89 -13.96 28.55
C TRP A 162 -6.55 -14.66 28.36
N SER A 163 -6.55 -15.89 27.85
CA SER A 163 -5.37 -16.72 27.59
C SER A 163 -5.17 -16.98 26.10
#